data_AF-A0A352RZZ4-F1
#
_entry.id   AF-A0A352RZZ4-F1
#
_cell.length_a   1.000
_cell.length_b   1.000
_cell.length_c   1.000
_cell.angle_alpha   90.00
_cell.angle_beta   90.00
_cell.angle_gamma   90.00
#
_symmetry.space_group_name_H-M   'P 1'
#
loop_
_entity.id
_entity.type
_entity.pdbx_description
1 polymer ?
#
loop_
_entity_poly.entity_id
_entity_poly.type
_entity_poly.pdbx_seq_one_letter_code
_entity_poly.pdbx_strand_id
1 'polypeptide(L)'
;RRRWRISSQTKLDLIPDLPLKILSDFSAEQEWVLEPGDMLYLPPQYAHDGVAEGECMTASIGFRAPAYRELAGHFLAWLSETVADNEGLDGRYADAGESATSTPAQLPANLARAVAERLQALKWNAGMVSEFLGTHLSEPKPSVQFDEIEEIPLRQFTKLARAHGVVLAPASVALYDRTHFFLNGEAYEPPASLTKWLRRLADRRQLTASEVEACVALPDLMDTFHDWAMEGWLQIAPKRV
;
A
#
# COMPACT_ATOMS: atom_id res chain seq x y z
N ARG A 1 14.42 18.62 23.60
CA ARG A 1 13.07 19.20 23.61
C ARG A 1 12.81 19.87 22.26
N ARG A 2 11.57 20.15 21.88
CA ARG A 2 11.27 20.90 20.63
C ARG A 2 10.13 21.87 20.87
N ARG A 3 10.32 23.14 20.50
CA ARG A 3 9.28 24.16 20.50
C ARG A 3 8.47 24.05 19.22
N TRP A 4 7.18 23.87 19.35
CA TRP A 4 6.23 23.78 18.25
C TRP A 4 5.29 24.98 18.28
N ARG A 5 5.20 25.67 17.14
CA ARG A 5 4.22 26.72 16.86
C ARG A 5 3.27 26.21 15.79
N ILE A 6 1.97 26.38 15.98
CA ILE A 6 0.96 25.88 15.03
C ILE A 6 -0.09 26.95 14.70
N SER A 7 -0.76 26.79 13.57
CA SER A 7 -1.83 27.68 13.13
C SER A 7 -2.81 26.97 12.22
N SER A 8 -4.10 27.25 12.42
CA SER A 8 -5.20 26.83 11.54
C SER A 8 -5.43 27.78 10.35
N GLN A 9 -4.48 28.71 10.10
CA GLN A 9 -4.56 29.67 9.00
C GLN A 9 -4.82 29.00 7.64
N THR A 10 -5.66 29.65 6.83
CA THR A 10 -6.02 29.17 5.48
C THR A 10 -5.15 29.75 4.38
N LYS A 11 -4.44 30.86 4.66
CA LYS A 11 -3.46 31.44 3.75
C LYS A 11 -2.19 30.61 3.79
N LEU A 12 -1.95 29.83 2.75
CA LEU A 12 -0.84 28.87 2.65
C LEU A 12 0.11 29.19 1.49
N ASP A 13 0.19 30.47 1.10
CA ASP A 13 1.05 30.93 0.01
C ASP A 13 2.51 30.59 0.30
N LEU A 14 3.16 29.90 -0.62
CA LEU A 14 4.55 29.49 -0.49
C LEU A 14 5.50 30.57 -1.01
N ILE A 15 6.70 30.62 -0.44
CA ILE A 15 7.80 31.37 -1.04
C ILE A 15 8.16 30.69 -2.37
N PRO A 16 8.11 31.42 -3.51
CA PRO A 16 8.43 30.84 -4.81
C PRO A 16 9.91 30.49 -4.92
N ASP A 17 10.24 29.60 -5.86
CA ASP A 17 11.61 29.25 -6.26
C ASP A 17 12.50 28.66 -5.15
N LEU A 18 11.90 28.14 -4.07
CA LEU A 18 12.61 27.36 -3.06
C LEU A 18 12.44 25.84 -3.28
N PRO A 19 13.48 25.04 -3.02
CA PRO A 19 13.39 23.58 -3.08
C PRO A 19 12.52 22.99 -1.96
N LEU A 20 12.18 23.80 -0.95
CA LEU A 20 11.34 23.42 0.19
C LEU A 20 10.04 24.21 0.18
N LYS A 21 8.95 23.58 0.63
CA LYS A 21 7.65 24.23 0.80
C LYS A 21 7.65 25.04 2.10
N ILE A 22 7.93 26.34 1.99
CA ILE A 22 7.94 27.28 3.13
C ILE A 22 6.81 28.29 2.94
N LEU A 23 5.99 28.49 3.97
CA LEU A 23 4.97 29.53 3.98
C LEU A 23 5.62 30.91 3.93
N SER A 24 5.13 31.77 3.05
CA SER A 24 5.57 33.18 2.93
C SER A 24 5.16 34.03 4.13
N ASP A 25 4.11 33.61 4.83
CA ASP A 25 3.51 34.31 5.96
C ASP A 25 2.97 33.26 6.95
N PHE A 26 3.48 33.27 8.18
CA PHE A 26 3.09 32.34 9.24
C PHE A 26 2.81 33.09 10.52
N SER A 27 1.58 32.97 11.01
CA SER A 27 1.14 33.54 12.28
C SER A 27 0.71 32.42 13.22
N ALA A 28 1.53 32.15 14.22
CA ALA A 28 1.24 31.13 15.22
C ALA A 28 0.00 31.49 16.05
N GLU A 29 -0.90 30.54 16.23
CA GLU A 29 -2.06 30.64 17.12
C GLU A 29 -1.75 30.02 18.49
N GLN A 30 -0.95 28.96 18.50
CA GLN A 30 -0.59 28.22 19.71
C GLN A 30 0.89 27.82 19.67
N GLU A 31 1.47 27.71 20.86
CA GLU A 31 2.88 27.38 21.05
C GLU A 31 3.07 26.47 22.27
N TRP A 32 3.89 25.44 22.13
CA TRP A 32 4.29 24.54 23.22
C TRP A 32 5.76 24.13 23.10
N VAL A 33 6.37 23.75 24.21
CA VAL A 33 7.66 23.05 24.24
C VAL A 33 7.40 21.61 24.65
N LEU A 34 7.71 20.68 23.74
CA LEU A 34 7.49 19.24 23.95
C LEU A 34 8.74 18.56 24.52
N GLU A 35 8.50 17.65 25.45
CA GLU A 35 9.45 16.76 26.10
C GLU A 35 9.35 15.32 25.56
N PRO A 36 10.34 14.43 25.86
CA PRO A 36 10.25 13.03 25.45
C PRO A 36 9.00 12.35 26.02
N GLY A 37 8.15 11.82 25.14
CA GLY A 37 6.88 11.17 25.49
C GLY A 37 5.65 12.00 25.12
N ASP A 38 5.80 13.32 24.91
CA ASP A 38 4.71 14.17 24.46
C ASP A 38 4.36 13.93 23.00
N MET A 39 3.08 14.09 22.66
CA MET A 39 2.55 13.93 21.31
C MET A 39 1.79 15.17 20.85
N LEU A 40 2.06 15.61 19.62
CA LEU A 40 1.33 16.67 18.94
C LEU A 40 0.63 16.07 17.70
N TYR A 41 -0.70 16.09 17.70
CA TYR A 41 -1.50 15.74 16.54
C TYR A 41 -1.81 16.99 15.71
N LEU A 42 -1.57 16.89 14.40
CA LEU A 42 -1.89 17.93 13.43
C LEU A 42 -2.78 17.34 12.34
N PRO A 43 -3.99 17.88 12.13
CA PRO A 43 -4.79 17.48 10.98
C PRO A 43 -4.18 18.05 9.68
N PRO A 44 -4.63 17.55 8.50
CA PRO A 44 -4.15 18.06 7.22
C PRO A 44 -4.26 19.59 7.12
N GLN A 45 -3.28 20.20 6.45
CA GLN A 45 -3.21 21.64 6.17
C GLN A 45 -2.99 22.56 7.38
N TYR A 46 -2.77 22.02 8.58
CA TYR A 46 -2.32 22.85 9.71
C TYR A 46 -0.86 23.29 9.51
N ALA A 47 -0.67 24.61 9.50
CA ALA A 47 0.65 25.21 9.46
C ALA A 47 1.38 24.92 10.77
N HIS A 48 2.64 24.53 10.69
CA HIS A 48 3.45 24.22 11.86
C HIS A 48 4.92 24.57 11.64
N ASP A 49 5.57 25.01 12.71
CA ASP A 49 6.97 25.33 12.78
C ASP A 49 7.57 24.73 14.05
N GLY A 50 8.56 23.84 13.89
CA GLY A 50 9.14 23.06 14.97
C GLY A 50 10.62 23.34 15.11
N VAL A 51 11.03 24.08 16.14
CA VAL A 51 12.43 24.45 16.39
C VAL A 51 12.99 23.63 17.55
N ALA A 52 14.13 22.96 17.31
CA ALA A 52 14.80 22.16 18.33
C ALA A 52 15.34 23.03 19.47
N GLU A 53 15.17 22.58 20.71
CA GLU A 53 15.82 23.16 21.89
C GLU A 53 16.87 22.17 22.42
N GLY A 54 18.10 22.33 21.91
CA GLY A 54 19.20 21.39 22.08
C GLY A 54 19.10 20.18 21.15
N GLU A 55 19.89 19.14 21.45
CA GLU A 55 19.81 17.86 20.74
C GLU A 55 18.42 17.24 20.90
N CYS A 56 17.80 16.87 19.78
CA CYS A 56 16.48 16.27 19.80
C CYS A 56 16.23 15.34 18.61
N MET A 57 15.34 14.36 18.83
CA MET A 57 14.77 13.52 17.78
C MET A 57 13.26 13.73 17.76
N THR A 58 12.63 13.55 16.60
CA THR A 58 11.17 13.63 16.43
C THR A 58 10.72 12.47 15.56
N ALA A 59 9.75 11.69 16.05
CA ALA A 59 9.14 10.59 15.30
C ALA A 59 7.82 11.07 14.69
N SER A 60 7.83 11.38 13.40
CA SER A 60 6.63 11.83 12.69
C SER A 60 5.85 10.65 12.13
N ILE A 61 4.67 10.38 12.70
CA ILE A 61 3.76 9.33 12.22
C ILE A 61 2.79 9.97 11.22
N GLY A 62 3.10 9.84 9.94
CA GLY A 62 2.31 10.40 8.85
C GLY A 62 1.17 9.49 8.41
N PHE A 63 0.02 10.08 8.11
CA PHE A 63 -1.10 9.41 7.44
C PHE A 63 -1.16 9.84 5.97
N ARG A 64 -1.62 8.96 5.09
CA ARG A 64 -1.82 9.27 3.67
C ARG A 64 -3.26 9.02 3.28
N ALA A 65 -3.85 9.99 2.59
CA ALA A 65 -5.13 9.86 1.91
C ALA A 65 -4.92 10.29 0.45
N PRO A 66 -4.79 9.34 -0.49
CA PRO A 66 -4.57 9.67 -1.90
C PRO A 66 -5.79 10.40 -2.48
N ALA A 67 -5.55 11.28 -3.45
CA ALA A 67 -6.64 11.97 -4.12
C ALA A 67 -7.38 11.02 -5.06
N TYR A 68 -8.67 11.24 -5.31
CA TYR A 68 -9.45 10.40 -6.23
C TYR A 68 -8.84 10.31 -7.64
N ARG A 69 -8.24 11.41 -8.14
CA ARG A 69 -7.54 11.40 -9.45
C ARG A 69 -6.33 10.47 -9.47
N GLU A 70 -5.63 10.34 -8.36
CA GLU A 70 -4.46 9.48 -8.20
C GLU A 70 -4.92 8.02 -8.17
N LEU A 71 -5.93 7.72 -7.35
CA LEU A 71 -6.56 6.40 -7.29
C LEU A 71 -7.12 5.97 -8.66
N ALA A 72 -7.78 6.86 -9.39
CA ALA A 72 -8.29 6.56 -10.73
C ALA A 72 -7.17 6.24 -11.72
N GLY A 73 -6.06 7.00 -11.67
CA GLY A 73 -4.89 6.73 -12.52
C GLY A 73 -4.27 5.37 -12.23
N HIS A 74 -4.04 5.04 -10.96
CA HIS A 74 -3.49 3.75 -10.56
C HIS A 74 -4.44 2.59 -10.86
N PHE A 75 -5.75 2.78 -10.67
CA PHE A 75 -6.75 1.77 -10.99
C PHE A 75 -6.75 1.44 -12.49
N LEU A 76 -6.65 2.44 -13.37
CA LEU A 76 -6.61 2.20 -14.81
C LEU A 76 -5.31 1.49 -15.25
N ALA A 77 -4.19 1.79 -14.59
CA ALA A 77 -2.93 1.08 -14.83
C ALA A 77 -3.03 -0.39 -14.39
N TRP A 78 -3.48 -0.62 -13.15
CA TRP A 78 -3.74 -1.96 -12.62
C TRP A 78 -4.71 -2.74 -13.53
N LEU A 79 -5.82 -2.11 -13.92
CA LEU A 79 -6.80 -2.70 -14.82
C LEU A 79 -6.14 -3.13 -16.13
N SER A 80 -5.24 -2.33 -16.72
CA SER A 80 -4.57 -2.68 -17.97
C SER A 80 -3.69 -3.92 -17.88
N GLU A 81 -3.16 -4.23 -16.69
CA GLU A 81 -2.34 -5.42 -16.44
C GLU A 81 -3.21 -6.65 -16.15
N THR A 82 -4.37 -6.45 -15.51
CA THR A 82 -5.35 -7.51 -15.21
C THR A 82 -6.32 -7.78 -16.39
N VAL A 83 -6.33 -6.93 -17.42
CA VAL A 83 -7.27 -6.97 -18.56
C VAL A 83 -7.10 -8.17 -19.49
N ALA A 84 -6.07 -9.01 -19.30
CA ALA A 84 -5.98 -10.28 -20.03
C ALA A 84 -7.24 -11.16 -19.87
N ASP A 85 -8.04 -10.95 -18.81
CA ASP A 85 -9.30 -11.65 -18.56
C ASP A 85 -10.57 -10.84 -18.94
N ASN A 86 -10.42 -9.68 -19.61
CA ASN A 86 -11.53 -8.80 -19.98
C ASN A 86 -11.88 -8.95 -21.46
N GLU A 87 -12.70 -9.96 -21.77
CA GLU A 87 -13.12 -10.36 -23.13
C GLU A 87 -13.61 -9.19 -24.03
N GLY A 88 -14.08 -8.08 -23.43
CA GLY A 88 -14.54 -6.89 -24.16
C GLY A 88 -13.44 -6.07 -24.86
N LEU A 89 -12.18 -6.25 -24.44
CA LEU A 89 -11.01 -5.58 -24.99
C LEU A 89 -10.16 -6.47 -25.90
N ASP A 90 -10.56 -7.72 -26.11
CA ASP A 90 -9.86 -8.61 -27.01
C ASP A 90 -9.93 -8.14 -28.48
N GLY A 91 -8.87 -8.47 -29.21
CA GLY A 91 -8.73 -8.20 -30.63
C GLY A 91 -7.89 -6.97 -30.95
N ARG A 92 -7.94 -6.55 -32.22
CA ARG A 92 -7.19 -5.42 -32.75
C ARG A 92 -8.12 -4.57 -33.59
N TYR A 93 -7.88 -3.26 -33.59
CA TYR A 93 -8.56 -2.39 -34.55
C TYR A 93 -8.25 -2.88 -35.97
N ALA A 94 -9.29 -2.95 -36.80
CA ALA A 94 -9.21 -3.31 -38.20
C ALA A 94 -9.93 -2.23 -39.01
N ASP A 95 -9.27 -1.74 -40.03
CA ASP A 95 -9.70 -0.67 -40.95
C ASP A 95 -10.22 -1.24 -42.28
N ALA A 96 -10.63 -2.51 -42.29
CA ALA A 96 -11.17 -3.15 -43.48
C ALA A 96 -12.37 -2.36 -44.02
N GLY A 97 -12.23 -1.81 -45.23
CA GLY A 97 -13.24 -0.96 -45.87
C GLY A 97 -12.98 0.53 -45.79
N GLU A 98 -11.89 0.98 -45.16
CA GLU A 98 -11.46 2.39 -45.26
C GLU A 98 -10.90 2.72 -46.65
N SER A 99 -11.21 3.92 -47.12
CA SER A 99 -10.72 4.42 -48.41
C SER A 99 -9.31 4.98 -48.29
N ALA A 100 -8.53 4.91 -49.37
CA ALA A 100 -7.22 5.55 -49.43
C ALA A 100 -7.34 7.07 -49.17
N THR A 101 -6.49 7.60 -48.30
CA THR A 101 -6.46 9.02 -47.97
C THR A 101 -5.43 9.78 -48.80
N SER A 102 -5.76 11.02 -49.19
CA SER A 102 -4.80 11.99 -49.73
C SER A 102 -4.19 12.88 -48.64
N THR A 103 -4.60 12.70 -47.38
CA THR A 103 -4.18 13.47 -46.21
C THR A 103 -3.62 12.53 -45.13
N PRO A 104 -2.42 11.95 -45.32
CA PRO A 104 -1.91 10.87 -44.46
C PRO A 104 -1.67 11.26 -42.99
N ALA A 105 -1.59 12.56 -42.68
CA ALA A 105 -1.45 13.05 -41.31
C ALA A 105 -2.80 13.22 -40.57
N GLN A 106 -3.94 13.10 -41.26
CA GLN A 106 -5.25 13.23 -40.65
C GLN A 106 -5.64 11.93 -39.95
N LEU A 107 -5.94 12.01 -38.64
CA LEU A 107 -6.44 10.86 -37.89
C LEU A 107 -7.79 10.39 -38.46
N PRO A 108 -7.94 9.10 -38.82
CA PRO A 108 -9.23 8.58 -39.28
C PRO A 108 -10.30 8.69 -38.20
N ALA A 109 -11.44 9.30 -38.53
CA ALA A 109 -12.53 9.48 -37.56
C ALA A 109 -13.11 8.15 -37.07
N ASN A 110 -13.08 7.12 -37.92
CA ASN A 110 -13.53 5.77 -37.59
C ASN A 110 -12.62 5.09 -36.57
N LEU A 111 -11.30 5.28 -36.66
CA LEU A 111 -10.35 4.81 -35.64
C LEU A 111 -10.68 5.41 -34.27
N ALA A 112 -10.82 6.74 -34.18
CA ALA A 112 -11.13 7.40 -32.91
C ALA A 112 -12.47 6.94 -32.32
N ARG A 113 -13.50 6.77 -33.17
CA ARG A 113 -14.81 6.25 -32.75
C ARG A 113 -14.73 4.82 -32.24
N ALA A 114 -14.07 3.93 -32.99
CA ALA A 114 -13.94 2.52 -32.62
C ALA A 114 -13.21 2.35 -31.28
N VAL A 115 -12.13 3.11 -31.06
CA VAL A 115 -11.41 3.10 -29.79
C VAL A 115 -12.27 3.66 -28.66
N ALA A 116 -12.99 4.76 -28.88
CA ALA A 116 -13.88 5.34 -27.86
C ALA A 116 -14.99 4.37 -27.43
N GLU A 117 -15.59 3.64 -28.38
CA GLU A 117 -16.60 2.62 -28.09
C GLU A 117 -16.04 1.48 -27.22
N ARG A 118 -14.81 1.03 -27.51
CA ARG A 118 -14.14 -0.01 -26.70
C ARG A 118 -13.79 0.49 -25.30
N LEU A 119 -13.30 1.70 -25.17
CA LEU A 119 -13.03 2.32 -23.87
C LEU A 119 -14.32 2.52 -23.06
N GLN A 120 -15.45 2.83 -23.70
CA GLN A 120 -16.75 2.94 -23.03
C GLN A 120 -17.34 1.58 -22.64
N ALA A 121 -16.96 0.51 -23.33
CA ALA A 121 -17.38 -0.84 -23.03
C ALA A 121 -16.64 -1.46 -21.83
N LEU A 122 -15.54 -0.84 -21.38
CA LEU A 122 -14.85 -1.24 -20.15
C LEU A 122 -15.80 -1.19 -18.97
N LYS A 123 -15.91 -2.31 -18.29
CA LYS A 123 -16.68 -2.44 -17.05
C LYS A 123 -15.78 -2.94 -15.94
N TRP A 124 -16.04 -2.43 -14.76
CA TRP A 124 -15.48 -2.92 -13.52
C TRP A 124 -16.58 -2.99 -12.47
N ASN A 125 -16.35 -3.81 -11.45
CA ASN A 125 -17.27 -3.97 -10.33
C ASN A 125 -16.59 -3.58 -9.01
N ALA A 126 -17.36 -3.53 -7.92
CA ALA A 126 -16.83 -3.17 -6.60
C ALA A 126 -15.77 -4.15 -6.07
N GLY A 127 -15.80 -5.42 -6.50
CA GLY A 127 -14.78 -6.41 -6.17
C GLY A 127 -13.43 -6.07 -6.79
N MET A 128 -13.39 -5.75 -8.08
CA MET A 128 -12.17 -5.31 -8.77
C MET A 128 -11.58 -4.05 -8.12
N VAL A 129 -12.44 -3.11 -7.72
CA VAL A 129 -11.97 -1.90 -7.02
C VAL A 129 -11.42 -2.24 -5.63
N SER A 130 -12.05 -3.18 -4.90
CA SER A 130 -11.58 -3.65 -3.59
C SER A 130 -10.22 -4.33 -3.70
N GLU A 131 -10.06 -5.22 -4.69
CA GLU A 131 -8.82 -5.93 -4.98
C GLU A 131 -7.69 -4.95 -5.34
N PHE A 132 -7.93 -4.05 -6.28
CA PHE A 132 -7.01 -2.95 -6.60
C PHE A 132 -6.57 -2.19 -5.35
N LEU A 133 -7.52 -1.77 -4.51
CA LEU A 133 -7.20 -1.00 -3.31
C LEU A 133 -6.37 -1.81 -2.33
N GLY A 134 -6.69 -3.10 -2.13
CA GLY A 134 -5.93 -3.97 -1.25
C GLY A 134 -4.49 -4.17 -1.72
N THR A 135 -4.31 -4.47 -3.00
CA THR A 135 -3.00 -4.58 -3.65
C THR A 135 -2.24 -3.25 -3.52
N HIS A 136 -2.82 -2.16 -4.02
CA HIS A 136 -2.15 -0.86 -4.08
C HIS A 136 -1.79 -0.29 -2.70
N LEU A 137 -2.63 -0.50 -1.67
CA LEU A 137 -2.39 0.02 -0.32
C LEU A 137 -1.51 -0.90 0.54
N SER A 138 -1.39 -2.18 0.18
CA SER A 138 -0.47 -3.11 0.83
C SER A 138 0.93 -3.09 0.22
N GLU A 139 1.11 -2.49 -0.95
CA GLU A 139 2.42 -2.38 -1.58
C GLU A 139 3.38 -1.49 -0.76
N PRO A 140 4.56 -1.99 -0.34
CA PRO A 140 5.55 -1.20 0.35
C PRO A 140 6.09 -0.10 -0.58
N LYS A 141 6.69 0.95 -0.01
CA LYS A 141 7.34 1.98 -0.84
C LYS A 141 8.46 1.33 -1.67
N PRO A 142 8.74 1.79 -2.91
CA PRO A 142 9.81 1.22 -3.73
C PRO A 142 11.22 1.24 -3.12
N SER A 143 11.45 2.08 -2.10
CA SER A 143 12.71 2.15 -1.36
C SER A 143 12.82 1.13 -0.22
N VAL A 144 11.74 0.42 0.11
CA VAL A 144 11.74 -0.65 1.10
C VAL A 144 12.46 -1.84 0.50
N GLN A 145 13.40 -2.40 1.26
CA GLN A 145 14.07 -3.65 0.94
C GLN A 145 13.85 -4.59 2.12
N PHE A 146 13.52 -5.83 1.81
CA PHE A 146 13.48 -6.90 2.79
C PHE A 146 14.85 -7.56 2.86
N ASP A 147 15.28 -7.91 4.06
CA ASP A 147 16.55 -8.61 4.26
C ASP A 147 16.41 -10.04 3.73
N GLU A 148 17.37 -10.47 2.90
CA GLU A 148 17.53 -11.89 2.58
C GLU A 148 17.85 -12.66 3.85
N ILE A 149 17.14 -13.76 4.09
CA ILE A 149 17.42 -14.65 5.21
C ILE A 149 18.07 -15.95 4.74
N GLU A 150 18.88 -16.56 5.61
CA GLU A 150 19.42 -17.90 5.35
C GLU A 150 18.26 -18.88 5.13
N GLU A 151 18.39 -19.75 4.12
CA GLU A 151 17.34 -20.72 3.80
C GLU A 151 17.12 -21.68 4.96
N ILE A 152 15.92 -21.68 5.52
CA ILE A 152 15.52 -22.58 6.60
C ILE A 152 14.57 -23.62 6.01
N PRO A 153 14.85 -24.94 6.10
CA PRO A 153 13.90 -25.94 5.65
C PRO A 153 12.55 -25.83 6.38
N LEU A 154 11.43 -26.01 5.66
CA LEU A 154 10.06 -25.92 6.21
C LEU A 154 9.86 -26.63 7.55
N ARG A 155 10.44 -27.83 7.73
CA ARG A 155 10.37 -28.59 8.98
C ARG A 155 11.00 -27.84 10.16
N GLN A 156 12.14 -27.20 9.93
CA GLN A 156 12.84 -26.41 10.94
C GLN A 156 12.12 -25.09 11.18
N PHE A 157 11.64 -24.41 10.13
CA PHE A 157 10.79 -23.22 10.26
C PHE A 157 9.58 -23.51 11.13
N THR A 158 8.84 -24.58 10.82
CA THR A 158 7.66 -25.01 11.57
C THR A 158 7.97 -25.27 13.05
N LYS A 159 9.10 -25.92 13.35
CA LYS A 159 9.54 -26.15 14.74
C LYS A 159 9.78 -24.83 15.49
N LEU A 160 10.42 -23.85 14.84
CA LEU A 160 10.71 -22.55 15.42
C LEU A 160 9.43 -21.72 15.59
N ALA A 161 8.55 -21.71 14.60
CA ALA A 161 7.27 -21.02 14.63
C ALA A 161 6.37 -21.55 15.76
N ARG A 162 6.33 -22.87 15.99
CA ARG A 162 5.63 -23.46 17.15
C ARG A 162 6.22 -23.02 18.48
N ALA A 163 7.54 -22.88 18.57
CA ALA A 163 8.22 -22.52 19.81
C ALA A 163 8.10 -21.03 20.16
N HIS A 164 8.04 -20.16 19.16
CA HIS A 164 8.16 -18.72 19.35
C HIS A 164 6.97 -17.91 18.82
N GLY A 165 6.25 -18.42 17.83
CA GLY A 165 5.30 -17.67 17.03
C GLY A 165 5.95 -17.06 15.79
N VAL A 166 5.17 -16.27 15.06
CA VAL A 166 5.59 -15.54 13.86
C VAL A 166 5.15 -14.08 13.96
N VAL A 167 5.87 -13.18 13.31
CA VAL A 167 5.61 -11.74 13.27
C VAL A 167 5.85 -11.20 11.86
N LEU A 168 5.00 -10.31 11.37
CA LEU A 168 5.25 -9.59 10.11
C LEU A 168 6.48 -8.71 10.26
N ALA A 169 7.38 -8.76 9.29
CA ALA A 169 8.51 -7.85 9.24
C ALA A 169 8.02 -6.39 9.31
N PRO A 170 8.76 -5.46 9.93
CA PRO A 170 8.27 -4.09 10.18
C PRO A 170 7.77 -3.36 8.93
N ALA A 171 8.38 -3.63 7.78
CA ALA A 171 8.01 -3.01 6.51
C ALA A 171 6.86 -3.72 5.78
N SER A 172 6.49 -4.94 6.20
CA SER A 172 5.36 -5.67 5.61
C SER A 172 4.03 -5.01 5.96
N VAL A 173 3.19 -4.83 4.94
CA VAL A 173 1.85 -4.27 5.07
C VAL A 173 0.85 -5.34 4.67
N ALA A 174 0.05 -5.78 5.65
CA ALA A 174 -1.01 -6.76 5.45
C ALA A 174 -2.37 -6.07 5.56
N LEU A 175 -3.26 -6.36 4.62
CA LEU A 175 -4.65 -5.91 4.60
C LEU A 175 -5.55 -7.11 4.31
N TYR A 176 -6.85 -6.97 4.53
CA TYR A 176 -7.82 -7.96 4.08
C TYR A 176 -9.17 -7.30 3.83
N ASP A 177 -9.95 -7.92 2.95
CA ASP A 177 -11.37 -7.62 2.79
C ASP A 177 -12.22 -8.86 3.11
N ARG A 178 -13.44 -8.93 2.55
CA ARG A 178 -14.32 -10.07 2.77
C ARG A 178 -13.79 -11.36 2.14
N THR A 179 -13.13 -11.28 0.99
CA THR A 179 -12.74 -12.40 0.12
C THR A 179 -11.23 -12.55 -0.01
N HIS A 180 -10.47 -11.46 0.06
CA HIS A 180 -9.03 -11.43 -0.17
C HIS A 180 -8.25 -11.15 1.11
N PHE A 181 -7.02 -11.66 1.12
CA PHE A 181 -5.94 -11.16 1.96
C PHE A 181 -4.87 -10.55 1.05
N PHE A 182 -4.32 -9.42 1.48
CA PHE A 182 -3.29 -8.71 0.75
C PHE A 182 -2.02 -8.62 1.59
N LEU A 183 -0.87 -8.88 0.97
CA LEU A 183 0.43 -8.69 1.60
C LEU A 183 1.40 -8.14 0.59
N ASN A 184 1.98 -6.99 0.91
CA ASN A 184 3.08 -6.41 0.15
C ASN A 184 2.79 -6.19 -1.35
N GLY A 185 1.53 -5.90 -1.72
CA GLY A 185 1.13 -5.71 -3.11
C GLY A 185 0.54 -6.97 -3.76
N GLU A 186 0.58 -8.11 -3.09
CA GLU A 186 -0.04 -9.34 -3.60
C GLU A 186 -1.44 -9.53 -3.04
N ALA A 187 -2.33 -10.08 -3.86
CA ALA A 187 -3.67 -10.49 -3.47
C ALA A 187 -3.81 -12.01 -3.58
N TYR A 188 -4.44 -12.64 -2.60
CA TYR A 188 -4.89 -14.02 -2.73
C TYR A 188 -6.21 -14.24 -1.98
N GLU A 189 -6.98 -15.22 -2.45
CA GLU A 189 -8.23 -15.66 -1.84
C GLU A 189 -7.99 -16.87 -0.93
N PRO A 190 -7.81 -16.69 0.39
CA PRO A 190 -7.57 -17.81 1.28
C PRO A 190 -8.76 -18.75 1.39
N PRO A 191 -8.53 -20.08 1.48
CA PRO A 191 -9.55 -21.00 1.96
C PRO A 191 -10.11 -20.56 3.32
N ALA A 192 -11.36 -20.90 3.60
CA ALA A 192 -12.04 -20.52 4.84
C ALA A 192 -11.30 -21.00 6.10
N SER A 193 -10.58 -22.12 6.02
CA SER A 193 -9.74 -22.66 7.10
C SER A 193 -8.58 -21.73 7.48
N LEU A 194 -8.02 -20.98 6.52
CA LEU A 194 -6.86 -20.11 6.72
C LEU A 194 -7.25 -18.69 7.10
N THR A 195 -8.42 -18.22 6.62
CA THR A 195 -8.91 -16.84 6.76
C THR A 195 -8.80 -16.29 8.19
N LYS A 196 -9.18 -17.09 9.20
CA LYS A 196 -9.13 -16.67 10.61
C LYS A 196 -7.69 -16.32 11.06
N TRP A 197 -6.72 -17.14 10.67
CA TRP A 197 -5.33 -16.99 11.10
C TRP A 197 -4.65 -15.84 10.38
N LEU A 198 -4.92 -15.69 9.09
CA LEU A 198 -4.41 -14.60 8.27
C LEU A 198 -4.94 -13.25 8.75
N ARG A 199 -6.25 -13.11 8.99
CA ARG A 199 -6.83 -11.87 9.56
C ARG A 199 -6.20 -11.53 10.91
N ARG A 200 -6.02 -12.53 11.78
CA ARG A 200 -5.37 -12.34 13.08
C ARG A 200 -3.92 -11.88 12.92
N LEU A 201 -3.18 -12.47 11.98
CA LEU A 201 -1.82 -12.06 11.66
C LEU A 201 -1.77 -10.61 11.15
N ALA A 202 -2.68 -10.19 10.26
CA ALA A 202 -2.76 -8.80 9.80
C ALA A 202 -3.08 -7.83 10.94
N ASP A 203 -4.14 -8.09 11.71
CA ASP A 203 -4.60 -7.21 12.80
C ASP A 203 -3.56 -7.06 13.93
N ARG A 204 -2.89 -8.14 14.27
CA ARG A 204 -1.95 -8.19 15.41
C ARG A 204 -0.49 -8.05 14.98
N ARG A 205 -0.23 -8.09 13.68
CA ARG A 205 1.10 -8.26 13.08
C ARG A 205 1.86 -9.50 13.54
N GLN A 206 1.21 -10.42 14.26
CA GLN A 206 1.86 -11.62 14.80
C GLN A 206 0.85 -12.72 15.10
N LEU A 207 1.35 -13.96 15.14
CA LEU A 207 0.73 -15.08 15.83
C LEU A 207 1.67 -15.59 16.92
N THR A 208 1.16 -15.74 18.12
CA THR A 208 1.90 -16.31 19.26
C THR A 208 2.19 -17.80 19.04
N ALA A 209 3.16 -18.35 19.77
CA ALA A 209 3.47 -19.78 19.78
C ALA A 209 2.22 -20.67 19.96
N SER A 210 1.32 -20.32 20.89
CA SER A 210 0.08 -21.07 21.13
C SER A 210 -0.91 -20.98 19.96
N GLU A 211 -0.94 -19.87 19.23
CA GLU A 211 -1.78 -19.71 18.06
C GLU A 211 -1.22 -20.48 16.86
N VAL A 212 0.10 -20.46 16.69
CA VAL A 212 0.78 -21.30 15.69
C VAL A 212 0.53 -22.77 15.99
N GLU A 213 0.65 -23.21 17.26
CA GLU A 213 0.33 -24.60 17.65
C GLU A 213 -1.10 -25.00 17.28
N ALA A 214 -2.05 -24.06 17.38
CA ALA A 214 -3.45 -24.31 17.03
C ALA A 214 -3.72 -24.37 15.52
N CYS A 215 -2.82 -23.85 14.69
CA CYS A 215 -2.98 -23.80 13.23
C CYS A 215 -1.94 -24.64 12.45
N VAL A 216 -0.93 -25.21 13.12
CA VAL A 216 0.18 -25.92 12.47
C VAL A 216 -0.25 -27.17 11.70
N ALA A 217 -1.43 -27.72 12.00
CA ALA A 217 -2.01 -28.83 11.25
C ALA A 217 -2.56 -28.42 9.87
N LEU A 218 -2.53 -27.13 9.52
CA LEU A 218 -2.88 -26.59 8.20
C LEU A 218 -1.61 -26.45 7.36
N PRO A 219 -1.29 -27.42 6.47
CA PRO A 219 -0.03 -27.42 5.72
C PRO A 219 0.12 -26.18 4.84
N ASP A 220 -0.92 -25.83 4.07
CA ASP A 220 -0.92 -24.67 3.18
C ASP A 220 -0.59 -23.35 3.90
N LEU A 221 -1.01 -23.21 5.17
CA LEU A 221 -0.70 -22.02 5.97
C LEU A 221 0.77 -21.99 6.40
N MET A 222 1.33 -23.16 6.75
CA MET A 222 2.72 -23.26 7.15
C MET A 222 3.67 -23.10 5.97
N ASP A 223 3.28 -23.59 4.79
CA ASP A 223 3.98 -23.36 3.52
C ASP A 223 3.96 -21.87 3.18
N THR A 224 2.78 -21.23 3.21
CA THR A 224 2.64 -19.77 3.00
C THR A 224 3.53 -18.96 3.96
N PHE A 225 3.53 -19.30 5.26
CA PHE A 225 4.37 -18.62 6.24
C PHE A 225 5.85 -18.86 6.02
N HIS A 226 6.23 -20.05 5.53
CA HIS A 226 7.61 -20.37 5.21
C HIS A 226 8.09 -19.58 4.00
N ASP A 227 7.30 -19.54 2.92
CA ASP A 227 7.58 -18.75 1.72
C ASP A 227 7.74 -17.26 2.07
N TRP A 228 6.79 -16.68 2.82
CA TRP A 228 6.91 -15.30 3.29
C TRP A 228 8.09 -15.06 4.22
N ALA A 229 8.54 -16.08 4.95
CA ALA A 229 9.77 -15.95 5.73
C ALA A 229 10.98 -15.87 4.80
N MET A 230 11.04 -16.71 3.75
CA MET A 230 12.14 -16.71 2.79
C MET A 230 12.21 -15.37 2.01
N GLU A 231 11.07 -14.74 1.75
CA GLU A 231 10.96 -13.39 1.17
C GLU A 231 11.24 -12.25 2.18
N GLY A 232 11.50 -12.58 3.45
CA GLY A 232 11.74 -11.61 4.53
C GLY A 232 10.48 -10.85 4.98
N TRP A 233 9.29 -11.21 4.50
CA TRP A 233 8.02 -10.57 4.83
C TRP A 233 7.48 -10.98 6.20
N LEU A 234 7.83 -12.20 6.63
CA LEU A 234 7.48 -12.78 7.92
C LEU A 234 8.76 -13.22 8.65
N GLN A 235 8.74 -13.17 9.98
CA GLN A 235 9.87 -13.53 10.81
C GLN A 235 9.41 -14.44 11.94
N ILE A 236 10.31 -15.28 12.46
CA ILE A 236 10.09 -15.93 13.75
C ILE A 236 10.02 -14.85 14.83
N ALA A 237 8.99 -14.88 15.66
CA ALA A 237 8.81 -13.85 16.67
C ALA A 237 10.04 -13.82 17.62
N PRO A 238 10.55 -12.63 17.97
CA PRO A 238 11.69 -12.53 18.87
C PRO A 238 11.34 -13.13 20.22
N LYS A 239 12.33 -13.75 20.88
CA LYS A 239 12.17 -14.20 22.28
C LYS A 239 11.78 -12.98 23.11
N ARG A 240 10.61 -13.02 23.75
CA ARG A 240 10.23 -12.01 24.75
C ARG A 240 11.31 -12.06 25.85
N VAL A 241 12.05 -10.95 25.99
CA VAL A 241 12.96 -10.70 27.10
C VAL A 241 12.15 -10.35 28.33
#